data_AF-A0A957QJ82-F1
#
_entry.id   AF-A0A957QJ82-F1
#
_cell.length_a   1.000
_cell.length_b   1.000
_cell.length_c   1.000
_cell.angle_alpha   90.00
_cell.angle_beta   90.00
_cell.angle_gamma   90.00
#
_symmetry.space_group_name_H-M   'P 1'
#
loop_
_entity.id
_entity.type
_entity.pdbx_description
1 polymer ?
#
loop_
_entity_poly.entity_id
_entity_poly.type
_entity_poly.pdbx_seq_one_letter_code
_entity_poly.pdbx_strand_id
1 'polypeptide(L)'
;MSKPFVTVVGGGLAGSEAAWQIARLGVPVRLYEMRPVRQTAAHVTDRLAELVCSNSLGSTTQTKAPGLLKAEMTGLGSLILEAAAGAAVPAGSSLAVDRDQFAERVTTAIAGQPLIEVIRDEVTAIPEGPAVIATGPLTSPALTAAISAISGESYL
;
A
#
# COMPACT_ATOMS: atom_id res chain seq x y z
N MET A 1 -10.60 3.30 27.73
CA MET A 1 -11.08 3.70 26.39
C MET A 1 -10.01 3.29 25.38
N SER A 2 -10.35 2.54 24.34
CA SER A 2 -9.37 2.23 23.28
C SER A 2 -8.94 3.54 22.61
N LYS A 3 -7.66 3.67 22.25
CA LYS A 3 -7.22 4.83 21.47
C LYS A 3 -7.95 4.80 20.12
N PRO A 4 -8.42 5.95 19.60
CA PRO A 4 -8.96 6.01 18.24
C PRO A 4 -7.89 5.57 17.24
N PHE A 5 -8.30 4.83 16.22
CA PHE A 5 -7.43 4.29 15.17
C PHE A 5 -8.06 4.54 13.79
N VAL A 6 -7.23 4.45 12.75
CA VAL A 6 -7.68 4.47 11.35
C VAL A 6 -7.55 3.07 10.77
N THR A 7 -8.57 2.62 10.05
CA THR A 7 -8.51 1.36 9.31
C THR A 7 -7.94 1.60 7.91
N VAL A 8 -6.92 0.85 7.51
CA VAL A 8 -6.42 0.85 6.12
C VAL A 8 -6.65 -0.56 5.55
N VAL A 9 -7.36 -0.64 4.43
CA VAL A 9 -7.72 -1.92 3.79
C VAL A 9 -6.93 -2.10 2.51
N GLY A 10 -6.09 -3.13 2.46
CA GLY A 10 -5.21 -3.47 1.34
C GLY A 10 -3.76 -3.06 1.62
N GLY A 11 -2.84 -4.01 1.61
CA GLY A 11 -1.41 -3.82 1.85
C GLY A 11 -0.58 -3.53 0.61
N GLY A 12 -1.19 -2.98 -0.45
CA GLY A 12 -0.50 -2.58 -1.68
C GLY A 12 0.36 -1.32 -1.50
N LEU A 13 0.81 -0.73 -2.62
CA LEU A 13 1.59 0.53 -2.60
C LEU A 13 0.87 1.65 -1.84
N ALA A 14 -0.39 1.91 -2.20
CA ALA A 14 -1.18 2.99 -1.63
C ALA A 14 -1.52 2.75 -0.14
N GLY A 15 -1.92 1.53 0.23
CA GLY A 15 -2.27 1.23 1.62
C GLY A 15 -1.07 1.19 2.55
N SER A 16 0.08 0.69 2.09
CA SER A 16 1.33 0.73 2.86
C SER A 16 1.78 2.17 3.10
N GLU A 17 1.76 3.03 2.08
CA GLU A 17 2.11 4.45 2.23
C GLU A 17 1.10 5.18 3.13
N ALA A 18 -0.21 4.94 2.97
CA ALA A 18 -1.23 5.56 3.81
C ALA A 18 -1.05 5.17 5.28
N ALA A 19 -0.89 3.87 5.58
CA ALA A 19 -0.64 3.38 6.94
C ALA A 19 0.62 4.02 7.55
N TRP A 20 1.69 4.12 6.77
CA TRP A 20 2.93 4.75 7.19
C TRP A 20 2.75 6.24 7.54
N GLN A 21 2.10 7.01 6.67
CA GLN A 21 1.90 8.44 6.90
C GLN A 21 0.98 8.69 8.10
N ILE A 22 -0.11 7.92 8.26
CA ILE A 22 -1.01 8.03 9.41
C ILE A 22 -0.27 7.74 10.73
N ALA A 23 0.52 6.66 10.75
CA ALA A 23 1.32 6.29 11.93
C ALA A 23 2.37 7.33 12.28
N ARG A 24 3.04 7.93 11.28
CA ARG A 24 4.01 9.02 11.49
C ARG A 24 3.40 10.28 12.08
N LEU A 25 2.11 10.50 11.88
CA LEU A 25 1.34 11.57 12.52
C LEU A 25 0.86 11.21 13.94
N GLY A 26 1.27 10.06 14.47
CA GLY A 26 0.96 9.61 15.83
C GLY A 26 -0.40 8.93 15.99
N VAL A 27 -1.06 8.58 14.89
CA VAL A 27 -2.37 7.94 14.91
C VAL A 27 -2.23 6.41 14.73
N PRO A 28 -2.76 5.58 15.63
CA PRO A 28 -2.77 4.13 15.48
C PRO A 28 -3.48 3.69 14.19
N VAL A 29 -2.95 2.66 13.54
CA VAL A 29 -3.46 2.10 12.29
C VAL A 29 -3.71 0.60 12.43
N ARG A 30 -4.83 0.13 11.89
CA ARG A 30 -5.05 -1.28 11.57
C ARG A 30 -4.95 -1.46 10.07
N LEU A 31 -3.84 -2.06 9.61
CA LEU A 31 -3.61 -2.36 8.20
C LEU A 31 -4.05 -3.78 7.91
N TYR A 32 -5.17 -3.92 7.21
CA TYR A 32 -5.66 -5.20 6.73
C TYR A 32 -4.99 -5.57 5.41
N GLU A 33 -4.45 -6.79 5.34
CA GLU A 33 -4.00 -7.42 4.11
C GLU A 33 -4.55 -8.84 4.06
N MET A 34 -5.40 -9.11 3.07
CA MET A 34 -6.05 -10.41 2.96
C MET A 34 -5.07 -11.54 2.62
N ARG A 35 -3.92 -11.23 2.00
CA ARG A 35 -2.86 -12.20 1.77
C ARG A 35 -2.09 -12.49 3.06
N PRO A 36 -1.73 -13.75 3.36
CA PRO A 36 -1.87 -14.92 2.48
C PRO A 36 -3.19 -15.68 2.63
N VAL A 37 -4.07 -15.30 3.55
CA VAL A 37 -5.34 -15.99 3.84
C VAL A 37 -6.21 -16.10 2.58
N ARG A 38 -6.29 -15.04 1.79
CA ARG A 38 -6.91 -15.00 0.48
C ARG A 38 -5.93 -14.42 -0.54
N GLN A 39 -5.48 -15.26 -1.46
CA GLN A 39 -4.62 -14.85 -2.56
C GLN A 39 -5.41 -14.15 -3.66
N THR A 40 -4.69 -13.46 -4.54
CA THR A 40 -5.24 -12.92 -5.80
C THR A 40 -4.66 -13.69 -6.99
N ALA A 41 -5.18 -13.45 -8.19
CA ALA A 41 -4.63 -14.06 -9.41
C ALA A 41 -3.22 -13.54 -9.79
N ALA A 42 -2.76 -12.41 -9.24
CA ALA A 42 -1.51 -11.77 -9.64
C ALA A 42 -0.40 -11.83 -8.59
N HIS A 43 -0.76 -11.80 -7.30
CA HIS A 43 0.19 -11.83 -6.20
C HIS A 43 0.59 -13.26 -5.84
N VAL A 44 1.86 -13.48 -5.52
CA VAL A 44 2.43 -14.80 -5.18
C VAL A 44 3.06 -14.85 -3.79
N THR A 45 3.11 -13.72 -3.08
CA THR A 45 3.68 -13.63 -1.73
C THR A 45 2.66 -13.11 -0.71
N ASP A 46 3.04 -13.16 0.56
CA ASP A 46 2.36 -12.47 1.66
C ASP A 46 2.91 -11.06 1.92
N ARG A 47 3.84 -10.58 1.10
CA ARG A 47 4.54 -9.31 1.32
C ARG A 47 3.65 -8.13 0.93
N LEU A 48 3.81 -7.06 1.70
CA LEU A 48 3.21 -5.76 1.41
C LEU A 48 3.91 -5.11 0.20
N ALA A 49 3.17 -4.27 -0.52
CA ALA A 49 3.65 -3.53 -1.70
C ALA A 49 4.29 -4.41 -2.80
N GLU A 50 3.91 -5.69 -2.90
CA GLU A 50 4.38 -6.58 -3.97
C GLU A 50 4.06 -6.00 -5.36
N LEU A 51 5.07 -5.96 -6.24
CA LEU A 51 4.93 -5.49 -7.62
C LEU A 51 4.63 -6.68 -8.55
N VAL A 52 3.40 -6.75 -9.06
CA VAL A 52 2.93 -7.89 -9.87
C VAL A 52 3.12 -7.73 -11.39
N CYS A 53 3.50 -6.53 -11.85
CA CYS A 53 3.70 -6.24 -13.28
C CYS A 53 5.13 -5.72 -13.54
N SER A 54 5.30 -4.47 -13.94
CA SER A 54 6.61 -3.83 -14.10
C SER A 54 7.33 -3.66 -12.75
N ASN A 55 8.65 -3.77 -12.76
CA ASN A 55 9.50 -3.38 -11.63
C ASN A 55 9.98 -1.92 -11.73
N SER A 56 9.52 -1.17 -12.74
CA SER A 56 9.81 0.25 -12.90
C SER A 56 8.71 1.09 -12.24
N LEU A 57 9.11 1.99 -11.35
CA LEU A 57 8.28 3.03 -10.75
C LEU A 57 8.29 4.32 -11.60
N GLY A 58 8.74 4.23 -12.85
CA GLY A 58 8.78 5.34 -13.80
C GLY A 58 9.97 6.28 -13.62
N SER A 59 9.95 7.39 -14.37
CA SER A 59 11.13 8.26 -14.49
C SER A 59 11.54 8.93 -13.16
N THR A 60 12.84 9.17 -13.01
CA THR A 60 13.44 9.99 -11.95
C THR A 60 13.70 11.44 -12.38
N THR A 61 13.49 11.76 -13.67
CA THR A 61 13.71 13.11 -14.20
C THR A 61 12.61 14.07 -13.72
N GLN A 62 12.96 15.10 -12.94
CA GLN A 62 11.99 16.03 -12.35
C GLN A 62 11.15 16.81 -13.38
N THR A 63 11.64 17.00 -14.61
CA THR A 63 10.86 17.62 -15.69
C THR A 63 9.78 16.71 -16.27
N LYS A 64 9.68 15.46 -15.82
CA LYS A 64 8.62 14.51 -16.17
C LYS A 64 7.70 14.30 -14.97
N ALA A 65 6.40 14.13 -15.20
CA ALA A 65 5.41 13.98 -14.14
C ALA A 65 5.76 12.90 -13.08
N PRO A 66 6.23 11.67 -13.44
CA PRO A 66 6.63 10.69 -12.43
C PRO A 66 7.86 11.10 -11.61
N GLY A 67 8.76 11.92 -12.17
CA GLY A 67 9.94 12.40 -11.45
C GLY A 67 9.61 13.56 -10.51
N LEU A 68 8.72 14.47 -10.93
CA LEU A 68 8.21 15.52 -10.05
C LEU A 68 7.46 14.93 -8.85
N LEU A 69 6.53 14.00 -9.10
CA LEU A 69 5.80 13.31 -8.04
C LEU A 69 6.75 12.64 -7.04
N LYS A 70 7.84 12.02 -7.52
CA LYS A 70 8.84 11.42 -6.63
C LYS A 70 9.55 12.46 -5.77
N ALA A 71 9.86 13.64 -6.31
CA ALA A 71 10.49 14.71 -5.55
C ALA A 71 9.56 15.18 -4.42
N GLU A 72 8.27 15.35 -4.71
CA GLU A 72 7.25 15.72 -3.71
C GLU A 72 7.11 14.64 -2.62
N MET A 73 6.93 13.38 -3.03
CA MET A 73 6.83 12.24 -2.12
C MET A 73 8.10 12.07 -1.25
N THR A 74 9.28 12.37 -1.80
CA THR A 74 10.53 12.37 -1.02
C THR A 74 10.50 13.45 0.04
N GLY A 75 10.05 14.67 -0.29
CA GLY A 75 9.88 15.76 0.67
C GLY A 75 8.88 15.46 1.78
N LEU A 76 7.89 14.60 1.51
CA LEU A 76 6.90 14.12 2.47
C LEU A 76 7.37 12.91 3.29
N GLY A 77 8.56 12.37 3.02
CA GLY A 77 9.10 11.19 3.70
C GLY A 77 8.35 9.91 3.33
N SER A 78 8.20 9.65 2.03
CA SER A 78 7.54 8.44 1.52
C SER A 78 8.30 7.16 1.85
N LEU A 79 7.61 6.21 2.47
CA LEU A 79 8.14 4.85 2.71
C LEU A 79 8.40 4.12 1.39
N ILE A 80 7.48 4.24 0.43
CA ILE A 80 7.60 3.57 -0.87
C ILE A 80 8.87 4.01 -1.60
N LEU A 81 9.18 5.31 -1.60
CA LEU A 81 10.41 5.78 -2.24
C LEU A 81 11.67 5.45 -1.47
N GLU A 82 11.63 5.45 -0.13
CA GLU A 82 12.75 5.00 0.68
C GLU A 82 13.08 3.51 0.41
N ALA A 83 12.06 2.65 0.44
CA ALA A 83 12.20 1.24 0.13
C ALA A 83 12.68 1.01 -1.32
N ALA A 84 12.16 1.79 -2.28
CA ALA A 84 12.57 1.71 -3.67
C ALA A 84 14.03 2.14 -3.89
N ALA A 85 14.47 3.20 -3.22
CA ALA A 85 15.87 3.63 -3.26
C ALA A 85 16.79 2.54 -2.71
N GLY A 86 16.39 1.89 -1.61
CA GLY A 86 17.14 0.77 -1.02
C GLY A 86 17.19 -0.48 -1.88
N ALA A 87 16.24 -0.68 -2.81
CA ALA A 87 16.13 -1.82 -3.70
C ALA A 87 16.41 -1.50 -5.18
N ALA A 88 16.99 -0.34 -5.47
CA ALA A 88 17.14 0.15 -6.83
C ALA A 88 18.10 -0.73 -7.67
N VAL A 89 17.74 -0.96 -8.94
CA VAL A 89 18.58 -1.63 -9.94
C VAL A 89 18.81 -0.71 -11.15
N PRO A 90 19.89 -0.89 -11.94
CA PRO A 90 20.16 -0.02 -13.09
C PRO A 90 19.01 0.01 -14.11
N ALA A 91 18.47 1.20 -14.41
CA ALA A 91 17.34 1.37 -15.35
C ALA A 91 17.34 2.72 -16.09
N GLY A 92 18.54 3.28 -16.34
CA GLY A 92 18.70 4.54 -17.07
C GLY A 92 18.01 5.71 -16.36
N SER A 93 17.01 6.33 -17.01
CA SER A 93 16.27 7.48 -16.48
C SER A 93 15.03 7.11 -15.65
N SER A 94 14.84 5.82 -15.35
CA SER A 94 13.75 5.30 -14.51
C SER A 94 14.26 4.74 -13.20
N LEU A 95 13.40 4.80 -12.18
CA LEU A 95 13.61 4.07 -10.94
C LEU A 95 13.04 2.68 -11.13
N ALA A 96 13.90 1.68 -11.34
CA ALA A 96 13.52 0.27 -11.27
C ALA A 96 14.06 -0.36 -10.00
N VAL A 97 13.38 -1.38 -9.51
CA VAL A 97 13.72 -2.06 -8.25
C VAL A 97 13.86 -3.57 -8.44
N ASP A 98 14.62 -4.20 -7.57
CA ASP A 98 14.46 -5.61 -7.26
C ASP A 98 13.11 -5.78 -6.53
N ARG A 99 12.18 -6.55 -7.10
CA ARG A 99 10.80 -6.64 -6.60
C ARG A 99 10.72 -7.25 -5.21
N ASP A 100 11.50 -8.31 -4.99
CA ASP A 100 11.45 -9.06 -3.74
C ASP A 100 12.07 -8.25 -2.62
N GLN A 101 13.22 -7.62 -2.88
CA GLN A 101 13.87 -6.75 -1.92
C GLN A 101 13.01 -5.52 -1.61
N PHE A 102 12.36 -4.94 -2.62
CA PHE A 102 11.46 -3.80 -2.42
C PHE A 102 10.28 -4.16 -1.50
N ALA A 103 9.57 -5.26 -1.81
CA ALA A 103 8.43 -5.70 -1.01
C ALA A 103 8.84 -6.10 0.42
N GLU A 104 10.02 -6.71 0.58
CA GLU A 104 10.58 -7.06 1.89
C GLU A 104 10.89 -5.83 2.74
N ARG A 105 11.48 -4.79 2.15
CA ARG A 105 11.78 -3.52 2.84
C ARG A 105 10.50 -2.85 3.33
N VAL A 106 9.48 -2.75 2.47
CA VAL A 106 8.18 -2.18 2.87
C VAL A 106 7.55 -3.00 3.99
N THR A 107 7.51 -4.33 3.84
CA THR A 107 6.93 -5.24 4.84
C THR A 107 7.63 -5.10 6.19
N THR A 108 8.96 -5.08 6.19
CA THR A 108 9.77 -4.95 7.41
C THR A 108 9.55 -3.61 8.11
N ALA A 109 9.54 -2.51 7.33
CA ALA A 109 9.31 -1.17 7.89
C ALA A 109 7.92 -1.03 8.52
N ILE A 110 6.88 -1.53 7.84
CA ILE A 110 5.50 -1.50 8.35
C ILE A 110 5.37 -2.38 9.60
N ALA A 111 5.88 -3.60 9.58
CA ALA A 111 5.81 -4.51 10.73
C ALA A 111 6.61 -4.00 11.93
N GLY A 112 7.66 -3.21 11.69
CA GLY A 112 8.48 -2.58 12.73
C GLY A 112 7.91 -1.28 13.31
N GLN A 113 6.82 -0.74 12.76
CA GLN A 113 6.23 0.53 13.20
C GLN A 113 5.26 0.30 14.37
N PRO A 114 5.53 0.79 15.60
CA PRO A 114 4.72 0.45 16.79
C PRO A 114 3.25 0.89 16.76
N LEU A 115 2.91 1.84 15.89
CA LEU A 115 1.53 2.32 15.73
C LEU A 115 0.76 1.60 14.62
N ILE A 116 1.37 0.65 13.91
CA ILE A 116 0.69 -0.11 12.87
C ILE A 116 0.50 -1.56 13.33
N GLU A 117 -0.76 -1.97 13.44
CA GLU A 117 -1.15 -3.37 13.62
C GLU A 117 -1.44 -3.96 12.22
N VAL A 118 -0.63 -4.92 11.77
CA VAL A 118 -0.89 -5.65 10.52
C VAL A 118 -1.82 -6.82 10.80
N ILE A 119 -3.00 -6.82 10.17
CA ILE A 119 -4.02 -7.85 10.33
C ILE A 119 -4.12 -8.64 9.03
N ARG A 120 -3.86 -9.95 9.12
CA ARG A 120 -3.91 -10.87 8.00
C ARG A 120 -5.31 -11.47 7.88
N ASP A 121 -6.22 -10.70 7.30
CA ASP A 121 -7.61 -11.11 7.10
C ASP A 121 -8.29 -10.35 5.95
N GLU A 122 -9.33 -10.95 5.38
CA GLU A 122 -10.16 -10.31 4.38
C GLU A 122 -11.19 -9.37 5.04
N VAL A 123 -11.22 -8.12 4.59
CA VAL A 123 -12.30 -7.19 4.93
C VAL A 123 -13.44 -7.37 3.94
N THR A 124 -14.62 -7.73 4.44
CA THR A 124 -15.80 -8.04 3.60
C THR A 124 -16.91 -6.99 3.70
N ALA A 125 -16.75 -5.99 4.57
CA ALA A 125 -17.68 -4.89 4.77
C ALA A 125 -16.92 -3.57 4.94
N ILE A 126 -17.59 -2.45 4.72
CA ILE A 126 -17.00 -1.13 4.87
C ILE A 126 -16.69 -0.90 6.35
N PRO A 127 -15.43 -0.62 6.74
CA PRO A 127 -15.08 -0.43 8.14
C PRO A 127 -15.85 0.75 8.76
N GLU A 128 -16.22 0.62 10.02
CA GLU A 128 -16.77 1.73 10.79
C GLU A 128 -15.66 2.76 11.13
N GLY A 129 -16.04 4.04 11.15
CA GLY A 129 -15.12 5.14 11.47
C GLY A 129 -14.19 5.54 10.31
N PRO A 130 -13.15 6.33 10.59
CA PRO A 130 -12.20 6.76 9.56
C PRO A 130 -11.47 5.57 8.92
N ALA A 131 -11.56 5.45 7.60
CA ALA A 131 -10.95 4.37 6.85
C ALA A 131 -10.35 4.82 5.51
N VAL A 132 -9.30 4.14 5.08
CA VAL A 132 -8.73 4.21 3.73
C VAL A 132 -8.91 2.86 3.05
N ILE A 133 -9.63 2.83 1.93
CA ILE A 133 -9.79 1.64 1.10
C ILE A 133 -8.78 1.72 -0.05
N ALA A 134 -7.77 0.83 -0.03
CA ALA A 134 -6.62 0.81 -0.94
C ALA A 134 -6.33 -0.60 -1.48
N THR A 135 -7.39 -1.35 -1.83
CA THR A 135 -7.36 -2.76 -2.25
C THR A 135 -6.91 -3.00 -3.69
N GLY A 136 -6.68 -1.92 -4.45
CA GLY A 136 -6.15 -1.99 -5.81
C GLY A 136 -7.11 -2.62 -6.83
N PRO A 137 -6.61 -2.97 -8.03
CA PRO A 137 -7.46 -3.43 -9.13
C PRO A 137 -8.05 -4.83 -8.94
N LEU A 138 -7.59 -5.58 -7.93
CA LEU A 138 -8.03 -6.94 -7.62
C LEU A 138 -8.74 -6.98 -6.26
N THR A 139 -9.62 -6.01 -6.02
CA THR A 139 -10.46 -5.94 -4.81
C THR A 139 -11.31 -7.21 -4.70
N SER A 140 -11.47 -7.73 -3.48
CA SER A 140 -12.20 -8.99 -3.28
C SER A 140 -13.68 -8.82 -3.63
N PRO A 141 -14.36 -9.86 -4.16
CA PRO A 141 -15.77 -9.76 -4.53
C PRO A 141 -16.69 -9.30 -3.40
N ALA A 142 -16.39 -9.70 -2.16
CA ALA A 142 -17.18 -9.29 -0.99
C ALA A 142 -17.07 -7.79 -0.73
N LEU A 143 -15.84 -7.24 -0.74
CA LEU A 143 -15.64 -5.82 -0.53
C LEU A 143 -16.16 -4.99 -1.71
N THR A 144 -15.99 -5.45 -2.95
CA THR A 144 -16.59 -4.81 -4.14
C THR A 144 -18.10 -4.65 -3.97
N ALA A 145 -18.80 -5.73 -3.58
CA ALA A 145 -20.24 -5.68 -3.33
C ALA A 145 -20.62 -4.68 -2.22
N ALA A 146 -19.82 -4.62 -1.14
CA ALA A 146 -20.02 -3.67 -0.06
C ALA A 146 -19.81 -2.21 -0.49
N ILE A 147 -18.80 -1.93 -1.33
CA ILE A 147 -18.55 -0.58 -1.89
C ILE A 147 -19.69 -0.18 -2.83
N SER A 148 -20.08 -1.06 -3.76
CA SER A 148 -21.18 -0.83 -4.70
C SER A 148 -22.51 -0.49 -4.00
N ALA A 149 -22.77 -1.14 -2.86
CA ALA A 149 -23.97 -0.87 -2.07
C ALA A 149 -24.01 0.57 -1.49
N ILE A 150 -22.86 1.19 -1.26
CA ILE A 150 -22.77 2.58 -0.77
C ILE A 150 -22.77 3.58 -1.91
N SER A 151 -22.08 3.28 -3.02
CA SER A 151 -22.01 4.20 -4.16
C SER A 151 -23.31 4.29 -4.96
N GLY A 152 -24.21 3.31 -4.80
CA GLY A 152 -25.43 3.20 -5.60
C GLY A 152 -25.16 2.75 -7.05
N GLU A 153 -23.93 2.32 -7.35
CA GLU A 153 -23.52 1.87 -8.68
C GLU A 153 -23.27 0.35 -8.69
N SER A 154 -23.91 -0.32 -9.64
CA SER A 154 -23.83 -1.78 -9.82
C SER A 154 -22.55 -2.26 -10.53
N TYR A 155 -21.56 -1.40 -10.75
CA TYR A 155 -20.35 -1.75 -11.51
C TYR A 155 -19.10 -1.06 -10.93
N LEU A 156 -18.19 -1.85 -10.37
CA LEU A 156 -16.83 -1.49 -9.94
C LEU A 156 -15.85 -2.56 -10.40
#